data_AF-A0AAV9LHY4-F1
#
_entry.id   AF-A0AAV9LHY4-F1
#
_cell.length_a   1.000
_cell.length_b   1.000
_cell.length_c   1.000
_cell.angle_alpha   90.00
_cell.angle_beta   90.00
_cell.angle_gamma   90.00
#
_symmetry.space_group_name_H-M   'P 1'
#
loop_
_entity.id
_entity.type
_entity.pdbx_description
1 polymer ?
#
loop_
_entity_poly.entity_id
_entity_poly.type
_entity_poly.pdbx_seq_one_letter_code
_entity_poly.pdbx_strand_id
1 'polypeptide(L)'
;MEWSRLCTLIEKCSHDIKITIVQWTKPPIKWVKLNTDGSAILGSKGAGGVLRSNTGNMIFAFSAPLGEGTNTQAKVEAAIFGLTWCVHLNYKNVILEVDSKLIVDYITNNTTTPWNVASQLQQLQQLISHFTHFKCNHILREANFVADSMAKHSHETTSPHVLFSIQQLPKLATVLIASLSQVTFLPLTTT
;
A
#
# COMPACT_ATOMS: atom_id res chain seq x y z
N MET A 1 -41.65 6.46 -21.41
CA MET A 1 -40.33 6.14 -22.00
C MET A 1 -40.46 4.77 -22.63
N GLU A 2 -40.43 4.69 -23.95
CA GLU A 2 -40.69 3.47 -24.72
C GLU A 2 -39.53 2.47 -24.57
N TRP A 3 -39.82 1.25 -24.14
CA TRP A 3 -38.85 0.16 -23.94
C TRP A 3 -37.99 -0.11 -25.20
N SER A 4 -38.61 0.01 -26.36
CA SER A 4 -37.98 -0.11 -27.68
C SER A 4 -36.78 0.82 -27.86
N ARG A 5 -36.90 2.07 -27.41
CA ARG A 5 -35.83 3.08 -27.50
C ARG A 5 -34.65 2.73 -26.58
N LEU A 6 -34.92 2.10 -25.44
CA LEU A 6 -33.91 1.73 -24.45
C LEU A 6 -33.08 0.52 -24.94
N CYS A 7 -33.73 -0.46 -25.58
CA CYS A 7 -33.05 -1.57 -26.26
C CYS A 7 -32.10 -1.08 -27.36
N THR A 8 -32.53 -0.16 -28.23
CA THR A 8 -31.68 0.37 -29.31
C THR A 8 -30.47 1.15 -28.77
N LEU A 9 -30.59 1.79 -27.59
CA LEU A 9 -29.47 2.49 -26.97
C LEU A 9 -28.45 1.51 -26.39
N ILE A 10 -28.90 0.42 -25.76
CA ILE A 10 -28.03 -0.63 -25.23
C ILE A 10 -27.31 -1.38 -26.35
N GLU A 11 -28.00 -1.68 -27.46
CA GLU A 11 -27.40 -2.35 -28.63
C GLU A 11 -26.32 -1.50 -29.32
N LYS A 12 -26.41 -0.17 -29.20
CA LYS A 12 -25.42 0.78 -29.72
C LYS A 12 -24.29 1.08 -28.74
N CYS A 13 -24.34 0.56 -27.51
CA CYS A 13 -23.25 0.68 -26.56
C CYS A 13 -22.10 -0.25 -26.96
N SER A 14 -21.09 0.31 -27.62
CA SER A 14 -19.77 -0.31 -27.75
C SER A 14 -19.03 -0.19 -26.41
N HIS A 15 -18.62 -1.31 -25.83
CA HIS A 15 -17.78 -1.30 -24.64
C HIS A 15 -16.34 -0.91 -25.04
N ASP A 16 -15.89 0.27 -24.60
CA ASP A 16 -14.49 0.69 -24.71
C ASP A 16 -13.69 0.01 -23.59
N ILE A 17 -13.21 -1.21 -23.87
CA ILE A 17 -12.41 -1.98 -22.91
C ILE A 17 -10.99 -1.41 -22.91
N LYS A 18 -10.64 -0.69 -21.83
CA LYS A 18 -9.27 -0.24 -21.58
C LYS A 18 -8.56 -1.21 -20.66
N ILE A 19 -7.48 -1.81 -21.18
CA ILE A 19 -6.60 -2.70 -20.41
C ILE A 19 -5.39 -1.90 -19.97
N THR A 20 -5.13 -1.88 -18.66
CA THR A 20 -3.94 -1.24 -18.07
C THR A 20 -3.15 -2.29 -17.31
N ILE A 21 -1.86 -2.42 -17.61
CA ILE A 21 -0.97 -3.27 -16.83
C ILE A 21 -0.71 -2.60 -15.48
N VAL A 22 -1.12 -3.27 -14.41
CA VAL A 22 -0.94 -2.79 -13.03
C VAL A 22 0.26 -3.49 -12.43
N GLN A 23 1.33 -2.73 -12.18
CA GLN A 23 2.55 -3.24 -11.56
C GLN A 23 3.17 -2.20 -10.63
N TRP A 24 3.82 -2.69 -9.59
CA TRP A 24 4.61 -1.85 -8.70
C TRP A 24 5.85 -1.30 -9.43
N THR A 25 6.14 -0.02 -9.24
CA THR A 25 7.30 0.64 -9.86
C THR A 25 8.34 1.03 -8.81
N LYS A 26 9.63 0.91 -9.15
CA LYS A 26 10.73 1.28 -8.25
C LYS A 26 10.71 2.79 -7.97
N PRO A 27 11.04 3.23 -6.74
CA PRO A 27 11.17 4.66 -6.46
C PRO A 27 12.44 5.23 -7.11
N PRO A 28 12.51 6.57 -7.28
CA PRO A 28 13.72 7.24 -7.75
C PRO A 28 14.93 7.00 -6.83
N ILE A 29 16.13 7.26 -7.35
CA ILE A 29 17.38 7.23 -6.57
C ILE A 29 17.24 8.13 -5.34
N LYS A 30 17.80 7.69 -4.20
CA LYS A 30 17.70 8.33 -2.85
C LYS A 30 16.31 8.28 -2.20
N TRP A 31 15.32 7.64 -2.82
CA TRP A 31 14.01 7.42 -2.21
C TRP A 31 13.82 5.96 -1.80
N VAL A 32 13.08 5.77 -0.72
CA VAL A 32 12.48 4.48 -0.37
C VAL A 32 10.97 4.55 -0.58
N LYS A 33 10.36 3.40 -0.87
CA LYS A 33 8.92 3.29 -1.11
C LYS A 33 8.32 2.27 -0.18
N LEU A 34 7.34 2.72 0.60
CA LEU A 34 6.62 1.97 1.60
C LEU A 34 5.22 1.68 1.06
N ASN A 35 4.90 0.40 0.90
CA ASN A 35 3.56 -0.07 0.59
C ASN A 35 2.92 -0.57 1.89
N THR A 36 1.72 -0.09 2.23
CA THR A 36 0.99 -0.56 3.42
C THR A 36 -0.43 -0.95 3.08
N ASP A 37 -0.99 -1.85 3.88
CA ASP A 37 -2.40 -2.19 3.86
C ASP A 37 -2.88 -2.61 5.26
N GLY A 38 -4.18 -2.48 5.46
CA GLY A 38 -4.89 -2.91 6.66
C GLY A 38 -5.95 -3.93 6.29
N SER A 39 -6.18 -4.86 7.20
CA SER A 39 -7.21 -5.89 7.10
C SER A 39 -8.08 -5.84 8.35
N ALA A 40 -9.39 -6.06 8.21
CA ALA A 40 -10.28 -6.26 9.35
C ALA A 40 -11.15 -7.49 9.10
N ILE A 41 -11.05 -8.51 9.95
CA ILE A 41 -11.79 -9.76 9.87
C ILE A 41 -12.56 -9.95 11.18
N LEU A 42 -13.89 -9.99 11.09
CA LEU A 42 -14.79 -10.19 12.24
C LEU A 42 -14.54 -9.22 13.42
N GLY A 43 -14.12 -7.98 13.11
CA GLY A 43 -13.80 -6.96 14.11
C GLY A 43 -12.31 -6.85 14.43
N SER A 44 -11.53 -7.91 14.22
CA SER A 44 -10.10 -7.92 14.50
C SER A 44 -9.33 -7.26 13.36
N LYS A 45 -8.43 -6.33 13.70
CA LYS A 45 -7.60 -5.57 12.77
C LYS A 45 -6.21 -6.18 12.65
N GLY A 46 -5.70 -6.08 11.44
CA GLY A 46 -4.39 -6.48 11.03
C GLY A 46 -3.74 -5.44 10.15
N ALA A 47 -2.42 -5.30 10.25
CA ALA A 47 -1.64 -4.42 9.40
C ALA A 47 -0.49 -5.16 8.73
N GLY A 48 -0.15 -4.71 7.53
CA GLY A 48 0.99 -5.23 6.80
C GLY A 48 1.61 -4.20 5.89
N GLY A 49 2.86 -4.42 5.56
CA GLY A 49 3.54 -3.58 4.60
C GLY A 49 4.95 -4.04 4.28
N VAL A 50 5.53 -3.36 3.29
CA VAL A 50 6.89 -3.61 2.80
C VAL A 50 7.54 -2.30 2.41
N LEU A 51 8.76 -2.08 2.89
CA LEU A 51 9.64 -1.01 2.45
C LEU A 51 10.64 -1.54 1.44
N ARG A 52 10.75 -0.88 0.29
CA ARG A 52 11.67 -1.24 -0.79
C ARG A 52 12.57 -0.07 -1.16
N SER A 53 13.81 -0.38 -1.53
CA SER A 53 14.79 0.58 -2.01
C SER A 53 14.54 0.98 -3.48
N ASN A 54 15.31 1.95 -3.98
CA ASN A 54 15.33 2.34 -5.39
C ASN A 54 15.80 1.22 -6.34
N THR A 55 16.45 0.17 -5.84
CA THR A 55 16.79 -1.02 -6.65
C THR A 55 15.66 -2.05 -6.71
N GLY A 56 14.60 -1.87 -5.90
CA GLY A 56 13.48 -2.80 -5.73
C GLY A 56 13.70 -3.84 -4.63
N ASN A 57 14.87 -3.81 -3.99
CA ASN A 57 15.19 -4.74 -2.89
C ASN A 57 14.35 -4.41 -1.67
N MET A 58 13.88 -5.46 -0.99
CA MET A 58 13.23 -5.31 0.31
C MET A 58 14.25 -4.80 1.33
N ILE A 59 13.86 -3.77 2.09
CA ILE A 59 14.59 -3.29 3.26
C ILE A 59 13.99 -3.92 4.51
N PHE A 60 12.67 -3.80 4.66
CA PHE A 60 11.91 -4.55 5.66
C PHE A 60 10.50 -4.84 5.17
N ALA A 61 9.86 -5.80 5.81
CA ALA A 61 8.42 -6.02 5.74
C ALA A 61 7.88 -6.20 7.16
N PHE A 62 6.58 -5.99 7.35
CA PHE A 62 5.96 -6.19 8.65
C PHE A 62 4.57 -6.78 8.53
N SER A 63 4.17 -7.48 9.58
CA SER A 63 2.82 -8.00 9.81
C SER A 63 2.51 -7.78 11.29
N ALA A 64 1.40 -7.11 11.59
CA ALA A 64 1.09 -6.69 12.95
C ALA A 64 -0.40 -6.86 13.28
N PRO A 65 -0.76 -7.67 14.28
CA PRO A 65 -2.12 -7.67 14.82
C PRO A 65 -2.33 -6.36 15.60
N LEU A 66 -3.48 -5.72 15.40
CA LEU A 66 -3.78 -4.37 15.90
C LEU A 66 -4.97 -4.33 16.87
N GLY A 67 -5.42 -5.48 17.35
CA GLY A 67 -6.61 -5.60 18.20
C GLY A 67 -7.88 -5.28 17.42
N GLU A 68 -8.94 -4.85 18.11
CA GLU A 68 -10.26 -4.67 17.49
C GLU A 68 -10.48 -3.29 16.86
N GLY A 69 -11.23 -3.23 15.76
CA GLY A 69 -11.65 -2.00 15.11
C GLY A 69 -12.04 -2.17 13.64
N THR A 70 -11.99 -1.06 12.91
CA THR A 70 -12.46 -0.99 11.51
C THR A 70 -11.33 -1.16 10.51
N ASN A 71 -11.69 -1.52 9.27
CA ASN A 71 -10.74 -1.60 8.16
C ASN A 71 -10.04 -0.25 7.91
N THR A 72 -10.76 0.87 8.01
CA THR A 72 -10.17 2.22 7.87
C THR A 72 -9.12 2.48 8.95
N GLN A 73 -9.42 2.15 10.21
CA GLN A 73 -8.45 2.27 11.30
C GLN A 73 -7.22 1.38 11.06
N ALA A 74 -7.42 0.13 10.62
CA ALA A 74 -6.32 -0.78 10.29
C ALA A 74 -5.39 -0.19 9.21
N LYS A 75 -5.94 0.42 8.16
CA LYS A 75 -5.15 1.05 7.08
C LYS A 75 -4.37 2.27 7.56
N VAL A 76 -4.96 3.12 8.40
CA VAL A 76 -4.25 4.27 9.00
C VAL A 76 -3.13 3.79 9.93
N GLU A 77 -3.42 2.81 10.79
CA GLU A 77 -2.44 2.24 11.73
C GLU A 77 -1.32 1.49 11.02
N ALA A 78 -1.59 0.82 9.90
CA ALA A 78 -0.55 0.22 9.05
C ALA A 78 0.42 1.28 8.51
N ALA A 79 -0.09 2.42 8.04
CA ALA A 79 0.74 3.53 7.60
C ALA A 79 1.58 4.10 8.75
N ILE A 80 0.98 4.29 9.93
CA ILE A 80 1.70 4.73 11.14
C ILE A 80 2.84 3.77 11.46
N PHE A 81 2.55 2.47 11.56
CA PHE A 81 3.55 1.45 11.89
C PHE A 81 4.74 1.49 10.93
N GLY A 82 4.47 1.46 9.62
CA GLY A 82 5.51 1.50 8.60
C GLY A 82 6.32 2.80 8.62
N LEU A 83 5.67 3.96 8.79
CA LEU A 83 6.35 5.25 8.86
C LEU A 83 7.19 5.41 10.13
N THR A 84 6.73 4.88 11.27
CA THR A 84 7.54 4.82 12.51
C THR A 84 8.85 4.09 12.26
N TRP A 85 8.83 2.95 11.57
CA TRP A 85 10.05 2.24 11.19
C TRP A 85 10.93 3.03 10.21
N CYS A 86 10.33 3.73 9.24
CA CYS A 86 11.09 4.61 8.35
C CYS A 86 11.83 5.72 9.13
N VAL A 87 11.19 6.30 10.16
CA VAL A 87 11.82 7.28 11.05
C VAL A 87 12.94 6.65 11.87
N HIS A 88 12.69 5.48 12.49
CA HIS A 88 13.70 4.76 13.28
C HIS A 88 14.94 4.38 12.46
N LEU A 89 14.76 4.01 11.19
CA LEU A 89 15.85 3.70 10.25
C LEU A 89 16.46 4.95 9.61
N ASN A 90 16.04 6.15 10.04
CA ASN A 90 16.55 7.44 9.62
C ASN A 90 16.42 7.73 8.11
N TYR A 91 15.39 7.17 7.44
CA TYR A 91 15.08 7.55 6.07
C TYR A 91 14.47 8.94 6.01
N LYS A 92 14.88 9.75 5.02
CA LYS A 92 14.44 11.15 4.86
C LYS A 92 13.55 11.40 3.64
N ASN A 93 13.62 10.53 2.64
CA ASN A 93 12.85 10.64 1.39
C ASN A 93 11.97 9.39 1.24
N VAL A 94 10.68 9.52 1.55
CA VAL A 94 9.76 8.38 1.64
C VAL A 94 8.55 8.60 0.72
N ILE A 95 8.26 7.60 -0.11
CA ILE A 95 6.98 7.49 -0.83
C ILE A 95 6.13 6.46 -0.09
N LEU A 96 4.98 6.89 0.44
CA LEU A 96 3.95 5.99 0.95
C LEU A 96 2.96 5.67 -0.18
N GLU A 97 2.70 4.39 -0.41
CA GLU A 97 1.68 3.88 -1.33
C GLU A 97 0.63 3.09 -0.56
N VAL A 98 -0.63 3.46 -0.77
CA VAL A 98 -1.79 2.79 -0.17
C VAL A 98 -2.85 2.52 -1.24
N ASP A 99 -3.61 1.45 -1.07
CA ASP A 99 -4.66 1.00 -2.01
C ASP A 99 -6.04 1.63 -1.74
N SER A 100 -6.09 2.67 -0.89
CA SER A 100 -7.33 3.36 -0.53
C SER A 100 -7.19 4.85 -0.77
N LYS A 101 -7.91 5.34 -1.79
CA LYS A 101 -8.00 6.76 -2.13
C LYS A 101 -8.43 7.61 -0.94
N LEU A 102 -9.35 7.09 -0.12
CA LEU A 102 -9.82 7.74 1.11
C LEU A 102 -8.67 7.98 2.10
N ILE A 103 -7.81 6.98 2.29
CA ILE A 103 -6.66 7.08 3.19
C ILE A 103 -5.65 8.10 2.66
N VAL A 104 -5.39 8.11 1.34
CA VAL A 104 -4.56 9.16 0.73
C VAL A 104 -5.14 10.54 1.03
N ASP A 105 -6.45 10.72 0.82
CA ASP A 105 -7.10 12.02 1.02
C ASP A 105 -7.07 12.48 2.49
N TYR A 106 -7.14 11.55 3.46
CA TYR A 106 -6.92 11.86 4.87
C TYR A 106 -5.48 12.29 5.15
N ILE A 107 -4.50 11.58 4.59
CA ILE A 107 -3.08 11.87 4.82
C ILE A 107 -2.66 13.20 4.18
N THR A 108 -3.22 13.55 3.02
CA THR A 108 -2.91 14.78 2.30
C THR A 108 -3.83 15.94 2.66
N ASN A 109 -4.70 15.79 3.68
CA ASN A 109 -5.67 16.80 4.13
C ASN A 109 -6.62 17.31 3.03
N ASN A 110 -6.97 16.44 2.08
CA ASN A 110 -7.88 16.77 0.96
C ASN A 110 -9.37 16.55 1.29
N THR A 111 -9.68 16.06 2.49
CA THR A 111 -11.06 15.79 2.93
C THR A 111 -11.20 15.94 4.44
N THR A 112 -12.43 15.96 4.92
CA THR A 112 -12.74 16.07 6.35
C THR A 112 -12.37 14.78 7.07
N THR A 113 -11.53 14.90 8.08
CA THR A 113 -11.11 13.80 8.94
C THR A 113 -12.25 13.33 9.85
N PRO A 114 -12.60 12.03 9.84
CA PRO A 114 -13.56 11.47 10.80
C PRO A 114 -12.99 11.49 12.22
N TRP A 115 -13.85 11.74 13.21
CA TRP A 115 -13.46 11.81 14.62
C TRP A 115 -12.80 10.53 15.14
N ASN A 116 -13.21 9.35 14.64
CA ASN A 116 -12.75 8.04 15.10
C ASN A 116 -11.35 7.64 14.59
N VAL A 117 -10.76 8.45 13.69
CA VAL A 117 -9.37 8.30 13.21
C VAL A 117 -8.53 9.56 13.40
N ALA A 118 -9.09 10.61 14.02
CA ALA A 118 -8.44 11.92 14.14
C ALA A 118 -7.12 11.85 14.91
N SER A 119 -7.09 11.11 16.03
CA SER A 119 -5.87 10.96 16.85
C SER A 119 -4.75 10.24 16.09
N GLN A 120 -5.10 9.18 15.34
CA GLN A 120 -4.17 8.42 14.52
C GLN A 120 -3.62 9.29 13.37
N LEU A 121 -4.48 10.08 12.73
CA LEU A 121 -4.04 10.99 11.68
C LEU A 121 -3.13 12.09 12.22
N GLN A 122 -3.39 12.61 13.43
CA GLN A 122 -2.47 13.55 14.07
C GLN A 122 -1.09 12.93 14.32
N GLN A 123 -1.03 11.71 14.84
CA GLN A 123 0.23 10.98 15.01
C GLN A 123 0.94 10.77 13.67
N LEU A 124 0.18 10.43 12.62
CA LEU A 124 0.72 10.23 11.29
C LEU A 124 1.29 11.54 10.70
N GLN A 125 0.64 12.68 10.90
CA GLN A 125 1.19 13.99 10.51
C GLN A 125 2.48 14.34 11.26
N GLN A 126 2.56 14.00 12.55
CA GLN A 126 3.80 14.16 13.33
C GLN A 126 4.93 13.31 12.72
N LEU A 127 4.67 12.04 12.39
CA LEU A 127 5.65 11.17 11.74
C LEU A 127 6.10 11.73 10.38
N ILE A 128 5.16 12.26 9.59
CA ILE A 128 5.47 12.88 8.29
C ILE A 128 6.45 14.04 8.44
N SER A 129 6.33 14.83 9.51
CA SER A 129 7.22 15.99 9.75
C SER A 129 8.71 15.63 9.92
N HIS A 130 9.05 14.36 10.19
CA HIS A 130 10.43 13.88 10.29
C HIS A 130 11.11 13.61 8.95
N PHE A 131 10.35 13.56 7.85
CA PHE A 131 10.87 13.35 6.51
C PHE A 131 11.19 14.67 5.82
N THR A 132 12.34 14.75 5.16
CA THR A 132 12.70 15.92 4.33
C THR A 132 11.81 15.99 3.10
N HIS A 133 11.53 14.84 2.48
CA HIS A 133 10.60 14.75 1.36
C HIS A 133 9.65 13.57 1.57
N PHE A 134 8.36 13.86 1.53
CA PHE A 134 7.31 12.88 1.68
C PHE A 134 6.33 12.96 0.51
N LYS A 135 5.87 11.80 0.02
CA LYS A 135 4.79 11.68 -0.95
C LYS A 135 3.83 10.59 -0.50
N CYS A 136 2.53 10.79 -0.68
CA CYS A 136 1.52 9.77 -0.47
C CYS A 136 0.74 9.58 -1.78
N ASN A 137 0.74 8.35 -2.30
CA ASN A 137 0.13 8.01 -3.58
C ASN A 137 -0.90 6.90 -3.41
N HIS A 138 -1.99 7.01 -4.17
CA HIS A 138 -2.92 5.90 -4.35
C HIS A 138 -2.36 4.93 -5.38
N ILE A 139 -2.44 3.63 -5.09
CA ILE A 139 -2.17 2.57 -6.06
C ILE A 139 -3.35 1.63 -6.18
N LEU A 140 -3.46 0.93 -7.30
CA LEU A 140 -4.44 -0.13 -7.46
C LEU A 140 -4.05 -1.35 -6.61
N ARG A 141 -5.04 -2.10 -6.15
CA ARG A 141 -4.85 -3.23 -5.23
C ARG A 141 -3.94 -4.30 -5.83
N GLU A 142 -3.96 -4.47 -7.14
CA GLU A 142 -3.11 -5.38 -7.90
C GLU A 142 -1.62 -4.98 -7.89
N ALA A 143 -1.29 -3.74 -7.53
CA ALA A 143 0.10 -3.34 -7.28
C ALA A 143 0.49 -3.48 -5.80
N ASN A 144 -0.45 -3.74 -4.89
CA ASN A 144 -0.25 -3.75 -3.44
C ASN A 144 -0.26 -5.15 -2.79
N PHE A 145 -0.13 -6.21 -3.58
CA PHE A 145 -0.32 -7.60 -3.12
C PHE A 145 0.55 -7.99 -1.91
N VAL A 146 1.80 -7.50 -1.84
CA VAL A 146 2.68 -7.84 -0.72
C VAL A 146 2.13 -7.28 0.60
N ALA A 147 1.69 -6.02 0.61
CA ALA A 147 1.14 -5.39 1.81
C ALA A 147 -0.19 -6.04 2.23
N ASP A 148 -1.09 -6.31 1.27
CA ASP A 148 -2.37 -7.02 1.52
C ASP A 148 -2.12 -8.43 2.09
N SER A 149 -1.17 -9.18 1.52
CA SER A 149 -0.79 -10.51 2.02
C SER A 149 -0.23 -10.43 3.45
N MET A 150 0.60 -9.44 3.76
CA MET A 150 1.15 -9.26 5.10
C MET A 150 0.08 -8.82 6.11
N ALA A 151 -0.88 -8.00 5.69
CA ALA A 151 -2.00 -7.58 6.53
C ALA A 151 -2.92 -8.75 6.86
N LYS A 152 -3.18 -9.64 5.89
CA LYS A 152 -3.96 -10.87 6.13
C LYS A 152 -3.22 -11.86 7.03
N HIS A 153 -1.91 -12.01 6.83
CA HIS A 153 -1.10 -12.91 7.67
C HIS A 153 -1.09 -12.47 9.15
N SER A 154 -1.31 -11.19 9.43
CA SER A 154 -1.28 -10.71 10.82
C SER A 154 -2.36 -11.33 11.71
N HIS A 155 -3.47 -11.83 11.12
CA HIS A 155 -4.53 -12.53 11.85
C HIS A 155 -4.12 -13.93 12.32
N GLU A 156 -3.01 -14.46 11.80
CA GLU A 156 -2.42 -15.74 12.22
C GLU A 156 -1.35 -15.55 13.31
N THR A 157 -1.06 -14.30 13.69
CA THR A 157 0.03 -13.93 14.60
C THR A 157 -0.49 -13.30 15.88
N THR A 158 0.23 -13.50 16.99
CA THR A 158 -0.13 -12.93 18.30
C THR A 158 0.62 -11.65 18.63
N SER A 159 1.66 -11.31 17.88
CA SER A 159 2.47 -10.11 18.11
C SER A 159 2.96 -9.49 16.80
N PRO A 160 3.30 -8.18 16.80
CA PRO A 160 3.89 -7.55 15.64
C PRO A 160 5.26 -8.13 15.29
N HIS A 161 5.47 -8.40 14.01
CA HIS A 161 6.73 -8.90 13.46
C HIS A 161 7.26 -7.95 12.40
N VAL A 162 8.56 -7.66 12.47
CA VAL A 162 9.29 -6.91 11.44
C VAL A 162 10.43 -7.77 10.93
N LEU A 163 10.44 -7.95 9.62
CA LEU A 163 11.26 -8.91 8.90
C LEU A 163 12.24 -8.14 8.01
N PHE A 164 13.52 -8.43 8.14
CA PHE A 164 14.58 -7.76 7.37
C PHE A 164 15.17 -8.67 6.27
N SER A 165 14.74 -9.94 6.22
CA SER A 165 15.14 -10.89 5.17
C SER A 165 13.93 -11.48 4.45
N ILE A 166 14.01 -11.58 3.12
CA ILE A 166 12.97 -12.19 2.28
C ILE A 166 12.71 -13.64 2.68
N GLN A 167 13.72 -14.35 3.19
CA GLN A 167 13.60 -15.74 3.63
C GLN A 167 12.66 -15.91 4.84
N GLN A 168 12.37 -14.83 5.56
CA GLN A 168 11.50 -14.83 6.73
C GLN A 168 10.04 -14.53 6.37
N LEU A 169 9.75 -14.15 5.13
CA LEU A 169 8.40 -13.82 4.70
C LEU A 169 7.54 -15.06 4.53
N PRO A 170 6.20 -14.93 4.70
CA PRO A 170 5.26 -15.95 4.26
C PRO A 170 5.48 -16.29 2.78
N LYS A 171 5.22 -17.55 2.39
CA LYS A 171 5.48 -18.05 1.03
C LYS A 171 4.84 -17.17 -0.06
N LEU A 172 3.60 -16.74 0.13
CA LEU A 172 2.88 -15.88 -0.82
C LEU A 172 3.57 -14.52 -1.01
N ALA A 173 3.95 -13.86 0.09
CA ALA A 173 4.67 -12.58 0.04
C ALA A 173 6.05 -12.70 -0.61
N THR A 174 6.75 -13.82 -0.38
CA THR A 174 8.06 -14.11 -0.99
C THR A 174 7.98 -14.17 -2.50
N VAL A 175 7.01 -14.91 -3.06
CA VAL A 175 6.80 -15.05 -4.50
C VAL A 175 6.50 -13.70 -5.14
N LEU A 176 5.66 -12.88 -4.50
CA LEU A 176 5.26 -11.56 -4.98
C LEU A 176 6.42 -10.55 -4.96
N ILE A 177 7.33 -10.64 -3.99
CA ILE A 177 8.52 -9.79 -3.98
C ILE A 177 9.49 -10.20 -5.11
N ALA A 178 9.68 -11.50 -5.33
CA ALA A 178 10.62 -12.04 -6.32
C ALA A 178 10.16 -11.81 -7.77
N SER A 179 8.87 -11.87 -8.07
CA SER A 179 8.34 -11.61 -9.42
C SER A 179 8.48 -10.13 -9.84
N LEU A 180 8.44 -9.21 -8.88
CA LEU A 180 8.52 -7.76 -9.12
C LEU A 180 9.96 -7.22 -9.17
N SER A 181 10.97 -8.00 -8.77
CA SER A 181 12.39 -7.60 -8.83
C SER A 181 13.10 -8.05 -10.12
N GLN A 182 12.55 -9.01 -10.86
CA GLN A 182 13.19 -9.63 -12.04
C GLN A 182 12.90 -8.96 -13.39
N VAL A 183 12.10 -7.88 -13.47
CA VAL A 183 11.92 -7.15 -14.73
C VAL A 183 13.06 -6.13 -14.91
N THR A 184 14.21 -6.61 -15.37
CA THR A 184 15.23 -5.77 -16.02
C THR A 184 14.84 -5.57 -17.48
N PHE A 185 14.41 -4.36 -17.85
CA PHE A 185 14.34 -3.98 -19.26
C PHE A 185 15.78 -3.91 -19.78
N LEU A 186 16.13 -4.85 -20.67
CA LEU A 186 17.30 -4.67 -21.53
C LEU A 186 17.02 -3.44 -22.41
N PRO A 187 17.93 -2.45 -22.50
CA PRO A 187 17.75 -1.35 -23.42
C PRO A 187 17.75 -1.94 -24.83
N LEU A 188 16.66 -1.71 -25.57
CA LEU A 188 16.66 -1.93 -27.02
C LEU A 188 17.69 -0.95 -27.60
N THR A 189 18.88 -1.48 -27.90
CA THR A 189 19.85 -0.78 -28.71
C THR A 189 19.35 -0.84 -30.14
N THR A 190 18.92 0.30 -30.66
CA THR A 190 18.67 0.49 -32.09
C THR A 190 20.01 0.64 -32.77
N THR A 191 20.42 -0.38 -33.54
CA THR A 191 21.39 -0.24 -34.64
C THR A 191 20.69 0.27 -35.89
#